data_AF-A0ABD5S0D4-F1
#
_entry.id   AF-A0ABD5S0D4-F1
#
_cell.length_a   1.000
_cell.length_b   1.000
_cell.length_c   1.000
_cell.angle_alpha   90.00
_cell.angle_beta   90.00
_cell.angle_gamma   90.00
#
_symmetry.space_group_name_H-M   'P 1'
#
loop_
_entity.id
_entity.type
_entity.pdbx_description
1 polymer ?
#
loop_
_entity_poly.entity_id
_entity_poly.type
_entity_poly.pdbx_seq_one_letter_code
_entity_poly.pdbx_strand_id
1 'polypeptide(L)'
;FVETVPRADVAVGGSIYSGASGFFPLIVLTLLLVAGVEVMRKGGGFDAVEDWLLRSVATSVRRTELTMVLGTALVNAMVTINTAAEIAIAPFVSTLGQRFNINGYRRANILDANTSALGYIFPWGGGLLAGYSAMLGLTDQYEWFTEAMLVNPASVAPFVFHGWFLVAVFVVAAWTGFGREYVPDRLSEEVSRV
;
A
#
# COMPACT_ATOMS: atom_id res chain seq x y z
N PHE A 1 -33.84 28.60 11.66
CA PHE A 1 -33.38 29.95 11.31
C PHE A 1 -32.17 29.81 10.39
N VAL A 2 -32.19 30.43 9.22
CA VAL A 2 -31.06 30.48 8.28
C VAL A 2 -30.36 31.81 8.54
N GLU A 3 -29.11 31.76 9.02
CA GLU A 3 -28.28 32.95 9.21
C GLU A 3 -27.59 33.29 7.89
N THR A 4 -27.71 34.55 7.46
CA THR A 4 -27.02 35.04 6.26
C THR A 4 -25.63 35.53 6.65
N VAL A 5 -24.61 34.91 6.06
CA VAL A 5 -23.21 35.31 6.21
C VAL A 5 -22.95 36.62 5.43
N PRO A 6 -22.20 37.59 5.98
CA PRO A 6 -21.85 38.84 5.30
C PRO A 6 -21.16 38.58 3.95
N ARG A 7 -21.40 39.45 2.96
CA ARG A 7 -20.94 39.25 1.56
C ARG A 7 -19.42 39.10 1.40
N ALA A 8 -18.63 39.57 2.37
CA ALA A 8 -17.17 39.44 2.42
C ALA A 8 -16.70 38.03 2.86
N ASP A 9 -17.56 37.26 3.53
CA ASP A 9 -17.29 35.92 4.04
C ASP A 9 -18.04 34.83 3.24
N VAL A 10 -18.56 35.19 2.05
CA VAL A 10 -19.16 34.23 1.11
C VAL A 10 -18.03 33.45 0.44
N ALA A 11 -17.50 32.47 1.17
CA ALA A 11 -16.56 31.48 0.66
C ALA A 11 -17.24 30.12 0.58
N VAL A 12 -16.89 29.33 -0.44
CA VAL A 12 -17.22 27.91 -0.46
C VAL A 12 -16.37 27.23 0.61
N GLY A 13 -16.97 26.93 1.76
CA GLY A 13 -16.32 26.33 2.91
C GLY A 13 -16.96 25.03 3.34
N GLY A 14 -16.61 24.57 4.54
CA GLY A 14 -17.14 23.33 5.12
C GLY A 14 -16.26 22.11 4.89
N SER A 15 -16.70 20.98 5.45
CA SER A 15 -15.94 19.73 5.48
C SER A 15 -15.63 19.15 4.09
N ILE A 16 -16.53 19.32 3.12
CA ILE A 16 -16.32 18.83 1.75
C ILE A 16 -15.19 19.60 1.06
N TYR A 17 -15.23 20.94 1.13
CA TYR A 17 -14.20 21.77 0.50
C TYR A 17 -12.84 21.60 1.18
N SER A 18 -12.80 21.66 2.53
CA SER A 18 -11.57 21.48 3.31
C SER A 18 -10.97 20.08 3.16
N GLY A 19 -11.81 19.05 3.07
CA GLY A 19 -11.37 17.70 2.74
C GLY A 19 -10.74 17.62 1.36
N ALA A 20 -11.42 18.12 0.33
CA ALA A 20 -10.90 18.09 -1.04
C ALA A 20 -9.59 18.90 -1.20
N SER A 21 -9.52 20.10 -0.61
CA SER A 21 -8.31 20.93 -0.67
C SER A 21 -7.15 20.31 0.11
N GLY A 22 -7.41 19.66 1.24
CA GLY A 22 -6.40 18.94 2.02
C GLY A 22 -5.75 17.77 1.27
N PHE A 23 -6.45 17.18 0.30
CA PHE A 23 -5.93 16.08 -0.54
C PHE A 23 -5.10 16.54 -1.75
N PHE A 24 -5.07 17.84 -2.06
CA PHE A 24 -4.37 18.35 -3.24
C PHE A 24 -2.88 17.92 -3.32
N PRO A 25 -2.08 17.95 -2.23
CA PRO A 25 -0.71 17.44 -2.27
C PRO A 25 -0.60 15.95 -2.64
N LEU A 26 -1.55 15.12 -2.19
CA LEU A 26 -1.58 13.69 -2.48
C LEU A 26 -1.94 13.42 -3.95
N ILE A 27 -2.82 14.23 -4.54
CA ILE A 27 -3.13 14.18 -5.98
C ILE A 27 -1.87 14.43 -6.81
N VAL A 28 -1.14 15.51 -6.50
CA VAL A 28 0.11 15.85 -7.22
C VAL A 28 1.14 14.73 -7.08
N LEU A 29 1.33 14.20 -5.86
CA LEU A 29 2.24 13.08 -5.62
C LEU A 29 1.86 11.84 -6.45
N THR A 30 0.57 11.49 -6.48
CA THR A 30 0.09 10.32 -7.23
C THR A 30 0.33 10.48 -8.72
N LEU A 31 0.10 11.67 -9.28
CA LEU A 31 0.39 11.96 -10.69
C LEU A 31 1.88 11.82 -11.01
N LEU A 32 2.76 12.33 -10.14
CA LEU A 32 4.21 12.23 -10.32
C LEU A 32 4.70 10.78 -10.21
N LEU A 33 4.14 9.98 -9.30
CA LEU A 33 4.47 8.56 -9.17
C LEU A 33 4.05 7.77 -10.40
N VAL A 34 2.81 7.96 -10.88
CA VAL A 34 2.33 7.32 -12.11
C VAL A 34 3.21 7.71 -13.30
N ALA A 35 3.60 8.99 -13.41
CA ALA A 35 4.51 9.45 -14.45
C ALA A 35 5.90 8.80 -14.34
N GLY A 36 6.47 8.69 -13.14
CA GLY A 36 7.75 8.03 -12.90
C GLY A 36 7.73 6.53 -13.23
N VAL A 37 6.65 5.84 -12.86
CA VAL A 37 6.42 4.43 -13.23
C VAL A 37 6.37 4.29 -14.75
N GLU A 38 5.66 5.18 -15.45
CA GLU A 38 5.56 5.12 -16.91
C GLU A 38 6.90 5.41 -17.61
N VAL A 39 7.73 6.32 -17.06
CA VAL A 39 9.11 6.52 -17.53
C VAL A 39 9.94 5.25 -17.36
N MET A 40 9.84 4.58 -16.21
CA MET A 40 10.55 3.32 -15.95
C MET A 40 10.11 2.19 -16.89
N ARG A 41 8.82 2.13 -17.23
CA ARG A 41 8.28 1.20 -18.24
C ARG A 41 8.82 1.49 -19.62
N LYS A 42 8.74 2.74 -20.08
CA LYS A 42 9.27 3.13 -21.40
C LYS A 42 10.78 2.97 -21.53
N GLY A 43 11.51 3.12 -20.42
CA GLY A 43 12.96 2.89 -20.36
C GLY A 43 13.37 1.41 -20.29
N GLY A 44 12.42 0.47 -20.25
CA GLY A 44 12.69 -0.98 -20.16
C GLY A 44 13.22 -1.45 -18.80
N GLY A 45 13.39 -0.56 -17.83
CA GLY A 45 13.83 -0.90 -16.48
C GLY A 45 12.80 -1.76 -15.75
N PHE A 46 11.51 -1.49 -15.99
CA PHE A 46 10.42 -2.31 -15.49
C PHE A 46 10.51 -3.74 -16.03
N ASP A 47 10.63 -3.87 -17.35
CA ASP A 47 10.72 -5.16 -18.04
C ASP A 47 11.95 -5.95 -17.59
N ALA A 48 13.10 -5.29 -17.39
CA ALA A 48 14.32 -5.92 -16.92
C ALA A 48 14.18 -6.53 -15.51
N VAL A 49 13.54 -5.79 -14.59
CA VAL A 49 13.26 -6.28 -13.23
C VAL A 49 12.26 -7.43 -13.27
N GLU A 50 11.21 -7.30 -14.07
CA GLU A 50 10.19 -8.33 -14.21
C GLU A 50 10.78 -9.63 -14.77
N ASP A 51 11.55 -9.55 -15.85
CA ASP A 51 12.22 -10.70 -16.47
C ASP A 51 13.17 -11.39 -15.48
N TRP A 52 13.91 -10.60 -14.69
CA TRP A 52 14.78 -11.14 -13.66
C TRP A 52 13.99 -11.86 -12.56
N LEU A 53 12.90 -11.25 -12.05
CA LEU A 53 12.03 -11.86 -11.04
C LEU A 53 11.43 -13.16 -11.55
N LEU A 54 10.94 -13.16 -12.79
CA LEU A 54 10.34 -14.32 -13.43
C LEU A 54 11.36 -15.45 -13.61
N ARG A 55 12.55 -15.17 -14.13
CA ARG A 55 13.52 -16.23 -14.45
C ARG A 55 14.24 -16.76 -13.21
N SER A 56 14.52 -15.90 -12.23
CA SER A 56 15.42 -16.22 -11.13
C SER A 56 14.71 -16.57 -9.82
N VAL A 57 13.56 -15.94 -9.54
CA VAL A 57 12.90 -16.02 -8.22
C VAL A 57 11.57 -16.76 -8.30
N ALA A 58 10.67 -16.30 -9.17
CA ALA A 58 9.30 -16.78 -9.33
C ALA A 58 9.22 -18.03 -10.23
N THR A 59 9.95 -19.09 -9.86
CA THR A 59 10.04 -20.33 -10.64
C THR A 59 8.98 -21.38 -10.29
N SER A 60 8.21 -21.16 -9.22
CA SER A 60 7.09 -22.03 -8.80
C SER A 60 5.99 -21.19 -8.18
N VAL A 61 4.75 -21.70 -8.16
CA VAL A 61 3.58 -20.98 -7.63
C VAL A 61 3.82 -20.45 -6.21
N ARG A 62 4.40 -21.27 -5.31
CA ARG A 62 4.76 -20.86 -3.94
C ARG A 62 5.76 -19.71 -3.94
N ARG A 63 6.84 -19.81 -4.73
CA ARG A 63 7.85 -18.76 -4.81
C ARG A 63 7.29 -17.47 -5.38
N THR A 64 6.40 -17.56 -6.36
CA THR A 64 5.69 -16.42 -6.94
C THR A 64 4.86 -15.70 -5.89
N GLU A 65 4.05 -16.42 -5.11
CA GLU A 65 3.26 -15.79 -4.04
C GLU A 65 4.12 -15.16 -2.95
N LEU A 66 5.19 -15.83 -2.54
CA LEU A 66 6.15 -15.25 -1.59
C LEU A 66 6.84 -14.01 -2.18
N THR A 67 7.15 -14.01 -3.47
CA THR A 67 7.73 -12.84 -4.16
C THR A 67 6.73 -11.69 -4.20
N MET A 68 5.44 -11.96 -4.46
CA MET A 68 4.39 -10.94 -4.42
C MET A 68 4.24 -10.36 -3.00
N VAL A 69 4.18 -11.20 -1.97
CA VAL A 69 4.09 -10.77 -0.56
C VAL A 69 5.31 -9.94 -0.15
N LEU A 70 6.52 -10.49 -0.31
CA LEU A 70 7.77 -9.85 0.12
C LEU A 70 8.12 -8.62 -0.72
N GLY A 71 7.83 -8.64 -2.03
CA GLY A 71 8.04 -7.51 -2.92
C GLY A 71 7.11 -6.34 -2.57
N THR A 72 5.83 -6.62 -2.35
CA THR A 72 4.87 -5.60 -1.89
C THR A 72 5.27 -5.05 -0.53
N ALA A 73 5.65 -5.93 0.39
CA ALA A 73 6.15 -5.56 1.71
C ALA A 73 7.36 -4.62 1.64
N LEU A 74 8.34 -4.93 0.80
CA LEU A 74 9.54 -4.12 0.61
C LEU A 74 9.22 -2.73 0.05
N VAL A 75 8.38 -2.65 -0.99
CA VAL A 75 7.99 -1.37 -1.58
C VAL A 75 7.24 -0.53 -0.54
N ASN A 76 6.33 -1.12 0.22
CA ASN A 76 5.55 -0.41 1.22
C ASN A 76 6.37 0.02 2.46
N ALA A 77 7.46 -0.69 2.76
CA ALA A 77 8.42 -0.25 3.78
C ALA A 77 9.12 1.06 3.38
N MET A 78 9.38 1.25 2.09
CA MET A 78 10.01 2.45 1.54
C MET A 78 9.00 3.57 1.25
N VAL A 79 7.82 3.21 0.75
CA VAL A 79 6.74 4.12 0.38
C VAL A 79 5.57 3.87 1.34
N THR A 80 5.49 4.66 2.41
CA THR A 80 4.51 4.45 3.49
C THR A 80 3.08 4.90 3.16
N ILE A 81 2.84 5.34 1.93
CA ILE A 81 1.51 5.70 1.44
C ILE A 81 0.98 4.47 0.69
N ASN A 82 0.03 3.76 1.29
CA ASN A 82 -0.45 2.47 0.78
C ASN A 82 -0.85 2.55 -0.70
N THR A 83 -1.63 3.56 -1.09
CA THR A 83 -2.06 3.77 -2.48
C THR A 83 -0.88 3.98 -3.44
N ALA A 84 0.12 4.75 -3.04
CA ALA A 84 1.31 5.02 -3.85
C ALA A 84 2.16 3.76 -4.03
N ALA A 85 2.38 3.01 -2.94
CA ALA A 85 3.09 1.74 -2.97
C ALA A 85 2.38 0.72 -3.86
N GLU A 86 1.05 0.64 -3.72
CA GLU A 86 0.19 -0.25 -4.49
C GLU A 86 0.29 0.05 -5.99
N ILE A 87 0.12 1.32 -6.40
CA ILE A 87 0.25 1.73 -7.80
C ILE A 87 1.63 1.36 -8.37
N ALA A 88 2.70 1.50 -7.59
CA ALA A 88 4.06 1.22 -8.03
C ALA A 88 4.31 -0.29 -8.23
N ILE A 89 3.82 -1.15 -7.34
CA ILE A 89 4.13 -2.60 -7.36
C ILE A 89 3.05 -3.45 -8.04
N ALA A 90 1.84 -2.92 -8.23
CA ALA A 90 0.70 -3.62 -8.82
C ALA A 90 1.00 -4.31 -10.16
N PRO A 91 1.71 -3.70 -11.13
CA PRO A 91 1.93 -4.36 -12.40
C PRO A 91 2.85 -5.58 -12.26
N PHE A 92 3.85 -5.54 -11.37
CA PHE A 92 4.71 -6.70 -11.09
C PHE A 92 3.91 -7.85 -10.45
N VAL A 93 3.06 -7.54 -9.47
CA VAL A 93 2.18 -8.54 -8.83
C VAL A 93 1.21 -9.15 -9.85
N SER A 94 0.67 -8.33 -10.75
CA SER A 94 -0.21 -8.78 -11.81
C SER A 94 0.49 -9.78 -12.73
N THR A 95 1.66 -9.42 -13.28
CA THR A 95 2.38 -10.28 -14.22
C THR A 95 2.87 -11.58 -13.56
N LEU A 96 3.46 -11.47 -12.37
CA LEU A 96 3.93 -12.62 -11.59
C LEU A 96 2.82 -13.65 -11.38
N GLY A 97 1.65 -13.21 -10.92
CA GLY A 97 0.55 -14.13 -10.66
C GLY A 97 -0.16 -14.63 -11.92
N GLN A 98 -0.22 -13.84 -12.99
CA GLN A 98 -0.75 -14.29 -14.30
C GLN A 98 0.04 -15.45 -14.88
N ARG A 99 1.37 -15.45 -14.75
CA ARG A 99 2.22 -16.56 -15.22
C ARG A 99 1.82 -17.93 -14.66
N PHE A 100 1.31 -17.94 -13.43
CA PHE A 100 0.87 -19.16 -12.74
C PHE A 100 -0.66 -19.28 -12.63
N ASN A 101 -1.40 -18.52 -13.44
CA ASN A 101 -2.87 -18.50 -13.47
C ASN A 101 -3.54 -18.21 -12.12
N ILE A 102 -2.88 -17.46 -11.23
CA ILE A 102 -3.40 -17.12 -9.91
C ILE A 102 -4.58 -16.14 -10.06
N ASN A 103 -5.69 -16.42 -9.37
CA ASN A 103 -6.90 -15.58 -9.40
C ASN A 103 -6.57 -14.11 -9.09
N GLY A 104 -7.16 -13.18 -9.86
CA GLY A 104 -7.07 -11.73 -9.62
C GLY A 104 -7.43 -11.33 -8.20
N TYR A 105 -8.45 -11.96 -7.60
CA TYR A 105 -8.85 -11.70 -6.22
C TYR A 105 -7.71 -12.00 -5.23
N ARG A 106 -7.02 -13.13 -5.39
CA ARG A 106 -5.89 -13.48 -4.53
C ARG A 106 -4.71 -12.54 -4.71
N ARG A 107 -4.42 -12.13 -5.95
CA ARG A 107 -3.35 -11.16 -6.25
C ARG A 107 -3.65 -9.80 -5.61
N ALA A 108 -4.88 -9.30 -5.76
CA ALA A 108 -5.33 -8.05 -5.14
C ALA A 108 -5.32 -8.13 -3.61
N ASN A 109 -5.78 -9.24 -3.02
CA ASN A 109 -5.78 -9.42 -1.57
C ASN A 109 -4.35 -9.46 -0.99
N ILE A 110 -3.40 -10.15 -1.66
CA ILE A 110 -1.98 -10.13 -1.27
C ILE A 110 -1.43 -8.70 -1.33
N LEU A 111 -1.77 -7.96 -2.38
CA LEU A 111 -1.32 -6.60 -2.59
C LEU A 111 -1.84 -5.65 -1.49
N ASP A 112 -3.15 -5.55 -1.34
CA ASP A 112 -3.84 -4.65 -0.41
C ASP A 112 -3.51 -4.95 1.07
N ALA A 113 -3.46 -6.22 1.45
CA ALA A 113 -3.19 -6.57 2.85
C ALA A 113 -1.74 -6.29 3.25
N ASN A 114 -0.77 -6.49 2.36
CA ASN A 114 0.64 -6.17 2.66
C ASN A 114 0.89 -4.65 2.65
N THR A 115 0.23 -3.90 1.77
CA THR A 115 0.31 -2.43 1.79
C THR A 115 -0.39 -1.85 3.02
N SER A 116 -1.48 -2.46 3.48
CA SER A 116 -2.16 -2.06 4.72
C SER A 116 -1.38 -2.39 5.99
N ALA A 117 -0.46 -3.34 5.95
CA ALA A 117 0.34 -3.73 7.11
C ALA A 117 1.59 -2.84 7.33
N LEU A 118 2.46 -2.76 6.33
CA LEU A 118 3.84 -2.27 6.52
C LEU A 118 4.00 -0.74 6.50
N GLY A 119 3.02 -0.01 5.95
CA GLY A 119 3.03 1.45 5.89
C GLY A 119 2.91 2.10 7.27
N TYR A 120 2.49 1.32 8.27
CA TYR A 120 2.27 1.76 9.65
C TYR A 120 3.20 1.08 10.67
N ILE A 121 4.00 0.09 10.24
CA ILE A 121 4.96 -0.58 11.13
C ILE A 121 6.16 0.32 11.40
N PHE A 122 6.65 1.01 10.38
CA PHE A 122 7.95 1.67 10.49
C PHE A 122 7.88 3.04 11.17
N PRO A 123 9.00 3.51 11.76
CA PRO A 123 9.02 4.76 12.54
C PRO A 123 8.66 6.01 11.74
N TRP A 124 8.87 5.96 10.42
CA TRP A 124 8.52 7.02 9.47
C TRP A 124 7.10 6.87 8.88
N GLY A 125 6.34 5.86 9.31
CA GLY A 125 4.97 5.62 8.88
C GLY A 125 4.03 6.73 9.34
N GLY A 126 3.16 7.20 8.44
CA GLY A 126 2.30 8.35 8.69
C GLY A 126 1.40 8.20 9.91
N GLY A 127 0.84 7.01 10.14
CA GLY A 127 -0.01 6.75 11.32
C GLY A 127 0.75 6.85 12.65
N LEU A 128 1.99 6.38 12.67
CA LEU A 128 2.83 6.37 13.87
C LEU A 128 3.36 7.78 14.18
N LEU A 129 3.76 8.52 13.14
CA LEU A 129 4.14 9.94 13.25
C LEU A 129 2.96 10.86 13.61
N ALA A 130 1.75 10.54 13.16
CA ALA A 130 0.54 11.26 13.57
C ALA A 130 0.27 11.06 15.07
N GLY A 131 0.37 9.82 15.56
CA GLY A 131 0.28 9.53 16.99
C GLY A 131 1.36 10.24 17.81
N TYR A 132 2.61 10.24 17.33
CA TYR A 132 3.71 10.97 17.97
C TYR A 132 3.47 12.48 18.00
N SER A 133 3.03 13.07 16.90
CA SER A 133 2.67 14.49 16.83
C SER A 133 1.54 14.84 17.81
N ALA A 134 0.55 13.95 17.98
CA ALA A 134 -0.50 14.14 18.97
C ALA A 134 0.03 14.08 20.41
N MET A 135 1.00 13.20 20.71
CA MET A 135 1.64 13.13 22.03
C MET A 135 2.46 14.38 22.36
N LEU A 136 3.11 15.00 21.38
CA LEU A 136 3.78 16.29 21.57
C LEU A 136 2.79 17.39 21.99
N GLY A 137 1.56 17.37 21.50
CA GLY A 137 0.52 18.30 21.95
C GLY A 137 0.09 18.10 23.41
N LEU A 138 0.32 16.91 23.99
CA LEU A 138 -0.07 16.61 25.37
C LEU A 138 0.90 17.23 26.38
N THR A 139 2.19 17.40 26.03
CA THR A 139 3.16 18.05 26.93
C THR A 139 2.81 19.50 27.20
N ASP A 140 2.20 20.18 26.22
CA ASP A 140 1.76 21.57 26.35
C ASP A 140 0.41 21.69 27.11
N GLN A 141 -0.40 20.63 27.11
CA GLN A 141 -1.75 20.64 27.69
C GLN A 141 -1.80 20.17 29.14
N TYR A 142 -0.87 19.30 29.55
CA TYR A 142 -0.93 18.63 30.84
C TYR A 142 0.41 18.67 31.57
N GLU A 143 0.48 19.38 32.70
CA GLU A 143 1.71 19.48 33.53
C GLU A 143 2.24 18.12 34.02
N TRP A 144 1.36 17.12 34.17
CA TRP A 144 1.77 15.77 34.58
C TRP A 144 2.40 14.95 33.44
N PHE A 145 2.17 15.34 32.18
CA PHE A 145 2.70 14.64 31.01
C PHE A 145 4.01 15.31 30.56
N THR A 146 5.13 14.69 30.91
CA THR A 146 6.46 15.27 30.66
C THR A 146 7.08 14.73 29.37
N GLU A 147 8.12 15.41 28.85
CA GLU A 147 8.88 14.93 27.69
C GLU A 147 9.47 13.51 27.89
N ALA A 148 9.75 13.12 29.14
CA ALA A 148 10.23 11.77 29.47
C ALA A 148 9.18 10.68 29.21
N MET A 149 7.90 11.04 29.08
CA MET A 149 6.80 10.13 28.74
C MET A 149 6.58 10.00 27.22
N LEU A 150 7.29 10.77 26.40
CA LEU A 150 7.21 10.65 24.95
C LEU A 150 7.79 9.31 24.50
N VAL A 151 6.97 8.53 23.81
CA VAL A 151 7.41 7.25 23.26
C VAL A 151 8.11 7.51 21.92
N ASN A 152 9.38 7.14 21.84
CA ASN A 152 10.14 7.22 20.60
C ASN A 152 9.45 6.36 19.52
N PRO A 153 9.07 6.94 18.36
CA PRO A 153 8.49 6.22 17.23
C PRO A 153 9.22 4.92 16.85
N ALA A 154 10.55 4.93 16.93
CA ALA A 154 11.39 3.77 16.63
C ALA A 154 11.17 2.59 17.58
N SER A 155 10.85 2.89 18.84
CA SER A 155 10.57 1.87 19.84
C SER A 155 9.19 1.25 19.68
N VAL A 156 8.25 1.92 18.99
CA VAL A 156 6.87 1.46 18.80
C VAL A 156 6.76 0.41 17.69
N ALA A 157 7.65 0.46 16.69
CA ALA A 157 7.58 -0.39 15.50
C ALA A 157 7.39 -1.90 15.78
N PRO A 158 8.08 -2.52 16.75
CA PRO A 158 7.86 -3.94 17.10
C PRO A 158 6.48 -4.22 17.71
N PHE A 159 5.84 -3.21 18.31
CA PHE A 159 4.56 -3.31 19.01
C PHE A 159 3.36 -3.03 18.09
N VAL A 160 3.58 -2.77 16.80
CA VAL A 160 2.51 -2.67 15.79
C VAL A 160 2.02 -4.07 15.42
N PHE A 161 1.40 -4.74 16.39
CA PHE A 161 1.04 -6.17 16.32
C PHE A 161 0.15 -6.50 15.13
N HIS A 162 -0.81 -5.64 14.81
CA HIS A 162 -1.72 -5.85 13.69
C HIS A 162 -0.97 -5.95 12.35
N GLY A 163 -0.04 -5.01 12.10
CA GLY A 163 0.77 -5.03 10.89
C GLY A 163 1.63 -6.29 10.81
N TRP A 164 2.35 -6.62 11.90
CA TRP A 164 3.21 -7.81 11.91
C TRP A 164 2.41 -9.11 11.74
N PHE A 165 1.22 -9.19 12.34
CA PHE A 165 0.33 -10.33 12.20
C PHE A 165 -0.19 -10.47 10.77
N LEU A 166 -0.59 -9.37 10.12
CA LEU A 166 -1.00 -9.40 8.72
C LEU A 166 0.11 -9.91 7.81
N VAL A 167 1.33 -9.39 7.94
CA VAL A 167 2.48 -9.88 7.16
C VAL A 167 2.72 -11.37 7.41
N ALA A 168 2.70 -11.80 8.68
CA ALA A 168 2.89 -13.20 9.04
C ALA A 168 1.82 -14.11 8.42
N VAL A 169 0.55 -13.72 8.50
CA VAL A 169 -0.58 -14.47 7.91
C VAL A 169 -0.40 -14.60 6.40
N PHE A 170 -0.03 -13.54 5.69
CA PHE A 170 0.14 -13.60 4.24
C PHE A 170 1.40 -14.36 3.80
N VAL A 171 2.49 -14.29 4.57
CA VAL A 171 3.66 -15.16 4.36
C VAL A 171 3.28 -16.63 4.55
N VAL A 172 2.55 -16.96 5.61
CA VAL A 172 2.08 -18.34 5.86
C VAL A 172 1.10 -18.79 4.79
N ALA A 173 0.17 -17.94 4.35
CA ALA A 173 -0.79 -18.25 3.29
C ALA A 173 -0.11 -18.47 1.93
N ALA A 174 0.91 -17.67 1.60
CA ALA A 174 1.72 -17.84 0.39
C ALA A 174 2.58 -19.12 0.45
N TRP A 175 3.17 -19.41 1.62
CA TRP A 175 3.96 -20.61 1.84
C TRP A 175 3.10 -21.87 1.77
N THR A 176 1.98 -21.92 2.48
CA THR A 176 1.10 -23.11 2.52
C THR A 176 0.27 -23.26 1.25
N GLY A 177 0.00 -22.17 0.52
CA GLY A 177 -0.97 -22.14 -0.58
C GLY A 177 -2.41 -22.10 -0.08
N PHE A 178 -2.64 -21.83 1.20
CA PHE A 178 -3.97 -21.72 1.79
C PHE A 178 -4.79 -20.62 1.08
N GLY A 179 -6.03 -20.93 0.69
CA GLY A 179 -6.92 -20.01 -0.03
C GLY A 179 -6.49 -19.71 -1.48
N ARG A 180 -5.63 -20.56 -2.08
CA ARG A 180 -5.21 -20.38 -3.47
C ARG A 180 -6.32 -20.80 -4.42
N GLU A 181 -6.75 -19.84 -5.23
CA GLU A 181 -7.69 -20.06 -6.31
C GLU A 181 -7.02 -19.72 -7.64
N TYR A 182 -7.42 -20.47 -8.67
CA TYR A 182 -7.04 -20.21 -10.04
C TYR A 182 -8.24 -19.66 -10.80
N VAL A 183 -7.99 -18.97 -11.90
CA VAL A 183 -9.09 -18.51 -12.77
C VAL A 183 -9.84 -19.75 -13.29
N PRO A 184 -11.17 -19.87 -13.10
CA PRO A 184 -11.92 -21.08 -13.43
C PRO A 184 -11.91 -21.45 -14.91
N ASP A 185 -11.63 -20.50 -15.81
CA ASP A 185 -11.50 -20.78 -17.24
C ASP A 185 -10.75 -19.65 -17.97
N ARG A 186 -9.67 -20.01 -18.68
CA ARG A 186 -9.37 -19.41 -19.99
C ARG A 186 -9.90 -20.41 -21.02
N LEU A 187 -11.21 -20.37 -21.27
CA LEU A 187 -11.82 -20.95 -22.48
C LEU A 187 -12.53 -19.83 -23.23
N SER A 188 -11.98 -19.46 -24.42
CA SER A 188 -12.56 -18.64 -25.51
C SER A 188 -11.38 -18.00 -26.29
N GLU A 189 -11.07 -18.24 -27.58
CA GLU A 189 -11.88 -18.61 -28.77
C GLU A 189 -11.17 -19.63 -29.70
N GLU A 190 -11.03 -20.91 -29.34
CA GLU A 190 -10.58 -21.93 -30.32
C GLU A 190 -11.44 -23.20 -30.34
N VAL A 191 -12.68 -23.09 -29.86
CA VAL A 191 -13.68 -24.17 -29.94
C VAL A 191 -14.99 -23.61 -30.50
N SER A 192 -14.97 -23.28 -31.79
CA SER A 192 -16.20 -23.17 -32.61
C SER A 192 -15.94 -23.50 -34.09
N ARG A 193 -15.05 -24.47 -34.35
CA ARG A 193 -15.01 -25.18 -35.63
C ARG A 193 -15.00 -26.68 -35.36
N VAL A 194 -16.18 -27.20 -35.03
CA VAL A 194 -16.61 -28.56 -35.38
C VAL A 194 -18.00 -28.43 -35.95
#